data_AF-A0A7J7ZZZ3-F1
#
_entry.id   AF-A0A7J7ZZZ3-F1
#
_cell.length_a   1.000
_cell.length_b   1.000
_cell.length_c   1.000
_cell.angle_alpha   90.00
_cell.angle_beta   90.00
_cell.angle_gamma   90.00
#
_symmetry.space_group_name_H-M   'P 1'
#
loop_
_entity.id
_entity.type
_entity.pdbx_description
1 polymer ?
#
loop_
_entity_poly.entity_id
_entity_poly.type
_entity_poly.pdbx_seq_one_letter_code
_entity_poly.pdbx_strand_id
1 'polypeptide(L)'
;MMLARLTAKPEGKLAKQLCKVVLDHFDTQYSRELGEAWSAARDILTSPSCWQHAVLLNRFNYPFELEKDLHFKGYHTLFQGSLPYYPKSLKCYLSRIPHRIPSERHQIGNLKKYYLLNAASLLPVLALELRDGEKVLDLCAAPGGKSIALLQCACPGSVLFFQLSTTFQCPSVPGAFKISGGET
;
A
#
# COMPACT_ATOMS: atom_id res chain seq x y z
N MET A 1 -15.41 33.57 -2.42
CA MET A 1 -15.41 33.12 -3.82
C MET A 1 -15.86 31.67 -3.88
N MET A 2 -17.00 31.40 -4.52
CA MET A 2 -17.48 30.06 -4.85
C MET A 2 -16.51 29.40 -5.84
N LEU A 3 -15.98 28.23 -5.53
CA LEU A 3 -15.36 27.35 -6.53
C LEU A 3 -16.36 26.23 -6.85
N ALA A 4 -16.91 26.33 -8.06
CA ALA A 4 -17.89 25.43 -8.62
C ALA A 4 -17.37 23.98 -8.62
N ARG A 5 -18.13 23.07 -8.02
CA ARG A 5 -17.93 21.62 -8.15
C ARG A 5 -18.36 21.19 -9.54
N LEU A 6 -17.41 21.01 -10.45
CA LEU A 6 -17.62 20.25 -11.67
C LEU A 6 -17.70 18.77 -11.30
N THR A 7 -18.91 18.26 -11.11
CA THR A 7 -19.17 16.84 -10.88
C THR A 7 -19.08 16.09 -12.21
N ALA A 8 -17.91 15.51 -12.49
CA ALA A 8 -17.82 14.42 -13.45
C ALA A 8 -18.44 13.16 -12.83
N LYS A 9 -19.52 12.65 -13.43
CA LYS A 9 -20.16 11.38 -13.07
C LYS A 9 -19.20 10.23 -13.41
N PRO A 10 -18.81 9.35 -12.47
CA PRO A 10 -18.10 8.13 -12.82
C PRO A 10 -19.12 7.05 -13.18
N GLU A 11 -19.05 6.57 -14.42
CA GLU A 11 -19.77 5.39 -14.88
C GLU A 11 -19.35 4.14 -14.06
N GLY A 12 -20.33 3.37 -13.60
CA GLY A 12 -20.21 1.92 -13.44
C GLY A 12 -19.41 1.32 -12.27
N LYS A 13 -19.01 2.08 -11.24
CA LYS A 13 -18.49 1.48 -9.98
C LYS A 13 -19.47 1.72 -8.85
N LEU A 14 -19.86 0.67 -8.12
CA LEU A 14 -20.54 0.80 -6.82
C LEU A 14 -19.81 1.86 -6.00
N ALA A 15 -20.43 3.02 -5.81
CA ALA A 15 -19.90 4.06 -4.95
C ALA A 15 -19.87 3.46 -3.53
N LYS A 16 -18.68 3.28 -2.97
CA LYS A 16 -18.53 2.78 -1.60
C LYS A 16 -19.28 3.74 -0.68
N GLN A 17 -20.36 3.26 -0.09
CA GLN A 17 -21.14 4.03 0.87
C GLN A 17 -20.47 3.95 2.24
N LEU A 18 -20.42 5.09 2.93
CA LEU A 18 -19.90 5.15 4.29
C LEU A 18 -20.92 4.48 5.22
N CYS A 19 -20.47 3.51 6.02
CA CYS A 19 -21.32 2.87 7.01
C CYS A 19 -21.52 3.83 8.19
N LYS A 20 -22.70 4.43 8.28
CA LYS A 20 -23.02 5.41 9.33
C LYS A 20 -22.88 4.82 10.73
N VAL A 21 -23.33 3.59 10.94
CA VAL A 21 -23.24 2.90 12.24
C VAL A 21 -21.79 2.77 12.72
N VAL A 22 -20.88 2.41 11.81
CA VAL A 22 -19.45 2.30 12.12
C VAL A 22 -18.84 3.68 12.38
N LEU A 23 -19.23 4.68 11.60
CA LEU A 23 -18.75 6.05 11.77
C LEU A 23 -19.19 6.64 13.11
N ASP A 24 -20.46 6.46 13.50
CA ASP A 24 -20.99 6.96 14.78
C ASP A 24 -20.26 6.31 15.97
N HIS A 25 -19.87 5.04 15.84
CA HIS A 25 -19.05 4.35 16.83
C HIS A 25 -17.64 4.94 16.93
N PHE A 26 -16.97 5.15 15.78
CA PHE A 26 -15.67 5.83 15.75
C PHE A 26 -15.74 7.26 16.27
N ASP A 27 -16.79 8.00 15.94
CA ASP A 27 -17.02 9.36 16.44
C ASP A 27 -17.12 9.35 17.97
N THR A 28 -17.85 8.39 18.55
CA THR A 28 -17.97 8.27 20.02
C THR A 28 -16.64 7.91 20.68
N GLN A 29 -15.92 6.93 20.14
CA GLN A 29 -14.70 6.41 20.75
C GLN A 29 -13.52 7.37 20.54
N TYR A 30 -13.22 7.74 19.30
CA TYR A 30 -12.02 8.53 18.98
C TYR A 30 -12.14 10.00 19.35
N SER A 31 -13.34 10.57 19.48
CA SER A 31 -13.46 11.90 20.09
C SER A 31 -13.01 11.90 21.56
N ARG A 32 -13.16 10.78 22.28
CA ARG A 32 -12.68 10.65 23.66
C ARG A 32 -11.18 10.39 23.73
N GLU A 33 -10.66 9.56 22.83
CA GLU A 33 -9.24 9.16 22.84
C GLU A 33 -8.32 10.22 22.21
N LEU A 34 -8.75 10.87 21.12
CA LEU A 34 -7.93 11.76 20.30
C LEU A 34 -8.36 13.22 20.36
N GLY A 35 -9.53 13.53 20.95
CA GLY A 35 -10.05 14.89 21.08
C GLY A 35 -10.15 15.60 19.73
N GLU A 36 -9.64 16.83 19.66
CA GLU A 36 -9.67 17.67 18.45
C GLU A 36 -8.97 17.02 17.24
N ALA A 37 -7.97 16.16 17.46
CA ALA A 37 -7.25 15.48 16.37
C ALA A 37 -8.15 14.49 15.60
N TRP A 38 -9.21 13.98 16.23
CA TRP A 38 -10.16 13.11 15.56
C TRP A 38 -10.89 13.82 14.42
N SER A 39 -11.27 15.10 14.60
CA SER A 39 -12.00 15.86 13.58
C SER A 39 -11.22 15.91 12.25
N ALA A 40 -9.94 16.25 12.32
CA ALA A 40 -9.04 16.28 11.16
C ALA A 40 -8.83 14.89 10.55
N ALA A 41 -8.63 13.86 11.39
CA ALA A 41 -8.46 12.48 10.91
C ALA A 41 -9.73 11.97 10.20
N ARG A 42 -10.91 12.25 10.77
CA ARG A 42 -12.22 11.89 10.24
C ARG A 42 -12.48 12.52 8.88
N ASP A 43 -12.15 13.79 8.70
CA ASP A 43 -12.31 14.49 7.42
C ASP A 43 -11.48 13.83 6.31
N ILE A 44 -10.26 13.38 6.64
CA ILE A 44 -9.39 12.64 5.71
C ILE A 44 -9.93 11.23 5.45
N LEU A 45 -10.34 10.50 6.50
CA LEU A 45 -10.87 9.13 6.39
C LEU A 45 -12.15 9.08 5.54
N THR A 46 -12.98 10.12 5.60
CA THR A 46 -14.24 10.21 4.86
C THR A 46 -14.09 10.82 3.46
N SER A 47 -12.89 11.30 3.11
CA SER A 47 -12.59 11.93 1.81
C SER A 47 -11.61 11.08 1.00
N PRO A 48 -12.07 10.19 0.09
CA PRO A 48 -11.19 9.33 -0.70
C PRO A 48 -10.19 10.09 -1.59
N SER A 49 -10.48 11.34 -1.94
CA SER A 49 -9.56 12.23 -2.66
C SER A 49 -8.32 12.59 -1.83
N CYS A 50 -8.38 12.50 -0.51
CA CYS A 50 -7.26 12.80 0.37
C CYS A 50 -6.35 11.58 0.60
N TRP A 51 -6.74 10.39 0.14
CA TRP A 51 -6.00 9.16 0.41
C TRP A 51 -4.73 9.07 -0.42
N GLN A 52 -3.59 9.14 0.27
CA GLN A 52 -2.28 9.03 -0.35
C GLN A 52 -1.93 7.57 -0.63
N HIS A 53 -1.47 7.32 -1.86
CA HIS A 53 -0.97 6.03 -2.29
C HIS A 53 0.48 6.19 -2.72
N ALA A 54 1.30 5.23 -2.31
CA ALA A 54 2.67 5.13 -2.72
C ALA A 54 2.81 4.23 -3.94
N VAL A 55 3.67 4.67 -4.87
CA VAL A 55 4.07 3.90 -6.05
C VAL A 55 5.35 3.18 -5.70
N LEU A 56 5.24 1.88 -5.41
CA LEU A 56 6.37 1.01 -5.14
C LEU A 56 6.82 0.36 -6.46
N LEU A 57 8.00 0.72 -6.96
CA LEU A 57 8.55 0.10 -8.17
C LEU A 57 8.98 -1.33 -7.88
N ASN A 58 8.81 -2.22 -8.85
CA ASN A 58 9.24 -3.60 -8.77
C ASN A 58 10.69 -3.74 -9.24
N ARG A 59 11.62 -4.01 -8.33
CA ARG A 59 13.05 -4.24 -8.63
C ARG A 59 13.29 -5.43 -9.56
N PHE A 60 12.37 -6.39 -9.60
CA PHE A 60 12.46 -7.58 -10.47
C PHE A 60 11.93 -7.34 -11.90
N ASN A 61 11.27 -6.20 -12.13
CA ASN A 61 10.83 -5.75 -13.46
C ASN A 61 10.94 -4.22 -13.51
N TYR A 62 12.16 -3.72 -13.40
CA TYR A 62 12.42 -2.32 -13.13
C TYR A 62 12.01 -1.41 -14.30
N PRO A 63 11.04 -0.49 -14.12
CA PRO A 63 10.54 0.34 -15.21
C PRO A 63 11.22 1.72 -15.23
N PHE A 64 12.43 1.82 -15.80
CA PHE A 64 13.22 3.06 -15.82
C PHE A 64 12.45 4.28 -16.39
N GLU A 65 11.73 4.09 -17.49
CA GLU A 65 10.94 5.17 -18.10
C GLU A 65 9.75 5.61 -17.23
N LEU A 66 9.20 4.69 -16.41
CA LEU A 66 8.17 5.05 -15.43
C LEU A 66 8.75 5.89 -14.30
N GLU A 67 9.95 5.56 -13.79
CA GLU A 67 10.61 6.34 -12.74
C GLU A 67 10.84 7.80 -13.20
N LYS A 68 11.32 8.00 -14.43
CA LYS A 68 11.47 9.33 -15.04
C LYS A 68 10.13 10.08 -15.12
N ASP A 69 9.08 9.41 -15.61
CA ASP A 69 7.75 10.00 -15.72
C ASP A 69 7.18 10.39 -14.34
N LEU A 70 7.41 9.58 -13.31
CA LEU A 70 7.05 9.90 -11.93
C LEU A 70 7.74 11.20 -11.47
N HIS A 71 9.06 11.31 -11.68
CA HIS A 71 9.81 12.51 -11.34
C HIS A 71 9.30 13.74 -12.11
N PHE A 72 9.05 13.61 -13.42
CA PHE A 72 8.49 14.69 -14.24
C PHE A 72 7.11 15.14 -13.73
N LYS A 73 6.29 14.21 -13.23
CA LYS A 73 4.99 14.46 -12.61
C LYS A 73 5.07 15.00 -11.18
N GLY A 74 6.27 15.28 -10.67
CA GLY A 74 6.48 15.84 -9.33
C GLY A 74 6.36 14.82 -8.19
N TYR A 75 6.44 13.52 -8.50
CA TYR A 75 6.58 12.52 -7.46
C TYR A 75 7.98 12.59 -6.83
N HIS A 76 8.04 12.31 -5.54
CA HIS A 76 9.27 12.34 -4.76
C HIS A 76 9.41 11.06 -3.95
N THR A 77 10.65 10.71 -3.61
CA THR A 77 10.94 9.50 -2.86
C THR A 77 10.37 9.58 -1.46
N LEU A 78 9.70 8.51 -1.04
CA LEU A 78 9.20 8.32 0.32
C LEU A 78 10.38 8.33 1.32
N PHE A 79 10.31 9.16 2.37
CA PHE A 79 11.30 9.23 3.46
C PHE A 79 12.73 9.65 3.08
N GLN A 80 12.90 10.48 2.05
CA GLN A 80 14.21 10.98 1.63
C GLN A 80 14.95 11.67 2.80
N GLY A 81 15.93 10.97 3.39
CA GLY A 81 16.79 11.48 4.46
C GLY A 81 16.17 11.50 5.88
N SER A 82 14.97 10.95 6.08
CA SER A 82 14.26 11.03 7.37
C SER A 82 14.38 9.78 8.24
N LEU A 83 14.93 8.68 7.72
CA LEU A 83 15.05 7.42 8.44
C LEU A 83 16.53 6.98 8.52
N PRO A 84 17.00 6.51 9.70
CA PRO A 84 18.36 6.00 9.86
C PRO A 84 18.59 4.73 9.04
N TYR A 85 17.54 3.93 8.83
CA TYR A 85 17.52 2.77 7.96
C TYR A 85 16.56 3.00 6.79
N TYR A 86 17.12 3.13 5.57
CA TYR A 86 16.35 3.13 4.33
C TYR A 86 16.99 2.17 3.33
N PRO A 87 16.31 1.08 2.92
CA PRO A 87 16.87 0.11 1.99
C PRO A 87 17.18 0.76 0.64
N LYS A 88 18.43 0.65 0.16
CA LYS A 88 18.87 1.27 -1.11
C LYS A 88 18.12 0.71 -2.33
N SER A 89 17.70 -0.54 -2.24
CA SER A 89 16.89 -1.28 -3.23
C SER A 89 15.44 -0.78 -3.30
N LEU A 90 14.93 -0.16 -2.23
CA LEU A 90 13.55 0.28 -2.16
C LEU A 90 13.36 1.55 -2.98
N LYS A 91 12.50 1.47 -3.99
CA LYS A 91 12.16 2.58 -4.89
C LYS A 91 10.67 2.88 -4.74
N CYS A 92 10.36 3.87 -3.91
CA CYS A 92 9.00 4.20 -3.56
C CYS A 92 8.72 5.70 -3.64
N TYR A 93 7.64 6.06 -4.32
CA TYR A 93 7.33 7.44 -4.69
C TYR A 93 5.95 7.89 -4.20
N LEU A 94 5.86 9.14 -3.74
CA LEU A 94 4.63 9.82 -3.37
C LEU A 94 4.41 11.06 -4.21
N SER A 95 3.14 11.41 -4.41
CA SER A 95 2.75 12.73 -4.92
C SER A 95 2.14 13.56 -3.80
N ARG A 96 2.43 14.86 -3.80
CA ARG A 96 1.80 15.83 -2.89
C ARG A 96 0.38 16.17 -3.33
N ILE A 97 0.12 16.03 -4.63
CA ILE A 97 -1.19 16.23 -5.21
C ILE A 97 -1.84 14.85 -5.27
N PRO A 98 -3.11 14.69 -4.86
CA PRO A 98 -3.83 13.44 -5.02
C PRO A 98 -4.10 13.15 -6.50
N HIS A 99 -3.06 12.69 -7.20
CA HIS A 99 -3.12 12.18 -8.55
C HIS A 99 -2.95 10.66 -8.48
N ARG A 100 -3.98 9.93 -8.91
CA ARG A 100 -4.02 8.48 -8.79
C ARG A 100 -3.60 7.84 -10.10
N ILE A 101 -2.38 7.32 -10.14
CA ILE A 101 -1.94 6.40 -11.20
C ILE A 101 -2.87 5.17 -11.16
N PRO A 102 -3.28 4.64 -12.33
CA PRO A 102 -4.11 3.44 -12.39
C PRO A 102 -3.39 2.25 -11.75
N SER A 103 -4.13 1.36 -11.10
CA SER A 103 -3.54 0.10 -10.61
C SER A 103 -3.24 -0.82 -11.79
N GLU A 104 -2.02 -1.35 -11.86
CA GLU A 104 -1.68 -2.39 -12.83
C GLU A 104 -2.42 -3.69 -12.50
N ARG A 105 -3.19 -4.21 -13.47
CA ARG A 105 -3.87 -5.50 -13.35
C ARG A 105 -2.81 -6.60 -13.39
N HIS A 106 -3.01 -7.64 -12.59
CA HIS A 106 -2.14 -8.81 -12.70
C HIS A 106 -2.36 -9.50 -14.04
N GLN A 107 -1.26 -9.89 -14.70
CA GLN A 107 -1.26 -10.67 -15.92
C GLN A 107 -0.42 -11.91 -15.67
N ILE A 108 -0.96 -13.08 -15.99
CA ILE A 108 -0.26 -14.36 -15.83
C ILE A 108 1.01 -14.32 -16.69
N GLY A 109 2.14 -14.74 -16.11
CA GLY A 109 3.44 -14.76 -16.80
C GLY A 109 4.18 -13.41 -16.84
N ASN A 110 3.54 -12.31 -16.43
CA ASN A 110 4.16 -10.98 -16.42
C ASN A 110 4.25 -10.43 -15.00
N LEU A 111 5.46 -10.06 -14.59
CA LEU A 111 5.68 -9.31 -13.35
C LEU A 111 5.17 -7.88 -13.52
N LYS A 112 4.50 -7.34 -12.50
CA LYS A 112 4.09 -5.93 -12.49
C LYS A 112 5.31 -5.02 -12.47
N LYS A 113 5.20 -3.86 -13.10
CA LYS A 113 6.22 -2.81 -13.08
C LYS A 113 6.22 -2.07 -11.75
N TYR A 114 5.04 -1.91 -11.14
CA TYR A 114 4.86 -1.24 -9.86
C TYR A 114 3.64 -1.76 -9.10
N TYR A 115 3.59 -1.43 -7.81
CA TYR A 115 2.50 -1.74 -6.91
C TYR A 115 2.01 -0.43 -6.27
N LEU A 116 0.70 -0.24 -6.24
CA LEU A 116 0.08 0.85 -5.50
C LEU A 116 -0.28 0.37 -4.11
N LEU A 117 0.30 0.98 -3.09
CA LEU A 117 0.09 0.64 -1.69
C LEU A 117 -0.37 1.89 -0.93
N ASN A 118 -1.09 1.72 0.18
CA ASN A 118 -1.21 2.82 1.14
C ASN A 118 0.21 3.14 1.65
N ALA A 119 0.63 4.40 1.60
CA ALA A 119 1.97 4.82 2.01
C ALA A 119 2.33 4.35 3.43
N ALA A 120 1.37 4.39 4.35
CA ALA A 120 1.55 3.95 5.72
C ALA A 120 1.83 2.43 5.84
N SER A 121 1.47 1.62 4.83
CA SER A 121 1.73 0.17 4.84
C SER A 121 3.22 -0.19 4.68
N LEU A 122 4.07 0.77 4.30
CA LEU A 122 5.52 0.58 4.20
C LEU A 122 6.23 0.78 5.54
N LEU A 123 5.65 1.56 6.45
CA LEU A 123 6.22 1.81 7.78
C LEU A 123 6.57 0.53 8.55
N PRO A 124 5.69 -0.47 8.70
CA PRO A 124 6.06 -1.69 9.41
C PRO A 124 7.16 -2.49 8.72
N VAL A 125 7.25 -2.42 7.38
CA VAL A 125 8.30 -3.12 6.62
C VAL A 125 9.66 -2.46 6.81
N LEU A 126 9.68 -1.12 6.83
CA LEU A 126 10.90 -0.35 7.10
C LEU A 126 11.36 -0.51 8.55
N ALA A 127 10.42 -0.56 9.50
CA ALA A 127 10.72 -0.73 10.93
C ALA A 127 11.28 -2.12 11.29
N LEU A 128 11.10 -3.14 10.43
CA LEU A 128 11.74 -4.44 10.61
C LEU A 128 13.24 -4.42 10.32
N GLU A 129 13.73 -3.37 9.64
CA GLU A 129 15.15 -3.19 9.29
C GLU A 129 15.81 -4.40 8.62
N LEU A 130 15.01 -5.10 7.79
CA LEU A 130 15.35 -6.39 7.21
C LEU A 130 16.62 -6.35 6.38
N ARG A 131 17.52 -7.33 6.61
CA ARG A 131 18.80 -7.48 5.92
C ARG A 131 18.80 -8.67 4.96
N ASP A 132 19.70 -8.62 4.01
CA ASP A 132 19.89 -9.72 3.05
C ASP A 132 20.31 -11.02 3.78
N GLY A 133 19.78 -12.15 3.33
CA GLY A 133 20.06 -13.47 3.90
C GLY A 133 19.23 -13.85 5.14
N GLU A 134 18.46 -12.92 5.72
CA GLU A 134 17.63 -13.21 6.89
C GLU A 134 16.42 -14.11 6.56
N LYS A 135 15.86 -14.74 7.59
CA LYS A 135 14.64 -15.53 7.49
C LYS A 135 13.45 -14.68 7.91
N VAL A 136 12.44 -14.59 7.06
CA VAL A 136 11.29 -13.70 7.29
C VAL A 136 10.00 -14.50 7.30
N LEU A 137 9.12 -14.14 8.22
CA LEU A 137 7.78 -14.69 8.36
C LEU A 137 6.76 -13.57 8.26
N ASP A 138 5.88 -13.64 7.26
CA ASP A 138 4.69 -12.81 7.15
C ASP A 138 3.46 -13.65 7.51
N LEU A 139 2.93 -13.45 8.71
CA LEU A 139 1.83 -14.26 9.23
C LEU A 139 0.47 -13.95 8.59
N CYS A 140 0.33 -12.73 8.03
CA CYS A 140 -0.92 -12.19 7.50
C CYS A 140 -0.69 -11.66 6.08
N ALA A 141 -0.28 -12.55 5.18
CA ALA A 141 0.22 -12.18 3.87
C ALA A 141 -0.88 -11.62 2.94
N ALA A 142 -2.15 -12.01 3.05
CA ALA A 142 -3.23 -11.45 2.21
C ALA A 142 -3.45 -9.96 2.46
N PRO A 143 -3.63 -9.13 1.41
CA PRO A 143 -3.59 -9.42 -0.02
C PRO A 143 -2.19 -9.32 -0.68
N GLY A 144 -1.12 -9.15 0.10
CA GLY A 144 0.27 -9.30 -0.35
C GLY A 144 1.10 -8.02 -0.36
N GLY A 145 0.53 -6.87 -0.01
CA GLY A 145 1.20 -5.58 -0.17
C GLY A 145 2.48 -5.44 0.67
N LYS A 146 2.44 -5.90 1.93
CA LYS A 146 3.59 -5.88 2.85
C LYS A 146 4.62 -6.94 2.47
N SER A 147 4.14 -8.14 2.14
CA SER A 147 4.94 -9.24 1.60
C SER A 147 5.79 -8.80 0.40
N ILE A 148 5.16 -8.11 -0.56
CA ILE A 148 5.85 -7.58 -1.74
C ILE A 148 6.85 -6.50 -1.33
N ALA A 149 6.48 -5.58 -0.45
CA ALA A 149 7.38 -4.53 0.03
C ALA A 149 8.62 -5.10 0.74
N LEU A 150 8.49 -6.17 1.53
CA LEU A 150 9.62 -6.88 2.14
C LEU A 150 10.63 -7.34 1.07
N LEU A 151 10.14 -7.97 0.01
CA LEU A 151 10.97 -8.43 -1.12
C LEU A 151 11.56 -7.28 -1.95
N GLN A 152 10.94 -6.10 -1.91
CA GLN A 152 11.53 -4.89 -2.52
C GLN A 152 12.66 -4.30 -1.65
N CYS A 153 12.59 -4.46 -0.32
CA CYS A 153 13.59 -3.96 0.62
C CYS A 153 14.87 -4.81 0.66
N ALA A 154 14.77 -6.12 0.61
CA ALA A 154 15.93 -7.01 0.80
C ALA A 154 15.86 -8.25 -0.10
N CYS A 155 16.92 -9.05 -0.07
CA CYS A 155 17.00 -10.40 -0.62
C CYS A 155 17.08 -11.41 0.54
N PRO A 156 15.94 -11.85 1.11
CA PRO A 156 15.95 -12.77 2.24
C PRO A 156 16.47 -14.15 1.84
N GLY A 157 17.09 -14.87 2.78
CA GLY A 157 17.52 -16.25 2.55
C GLY A 157 16.36 -17.23 2.48
N SER A 158 15.29 -16.96 3.25
CA SER A 158 14.04 -17.71 3.17
C SER A 158 12.86 -16.84 3.60
N VAL A 159 11.72 -16.96 2.92
CA VAL A 159 10.49 -16.26 3.29
C VAL A 159 9.32 -17.22 3.40
N LEU A 160 8.55 -17.11 4.47
CA LEU A 160 7.31 -17.83 4.68
C LEU A 160 6.15 -16.83 4.69
N PHE A 161 5.13 -17.09 3.88
CA PHE A 161 3.92 -16.29 3.80
C PHE A 161 2.74 -17.15 4.27
N PHE A 162 2.13 -16.78 5.39
CA PHE A 162 0.93 -17.42 5.90
C PHE A 162 -0.30 -16.58 5.61
N GLN A 163 -1.40 -17.26 5.36
CA GLN A 163 -2.67 -16.64 5.09
C GLN A 163 -3.80 -17.59 5.47
N LEU A 164 -4.68 -17.13 6.36
CA LEU A 164 -5.80 -17.93 6.85
C LEU A 164 -6.98 -17.99 5.87
N SER A 165 -7.15 -16.95 5.05
CA SER A 165 -8.26 -16.85 4.09
C SER A 165 -7.91 -17.52 2.76
N THR A 166 -8.78 -18.35 2.20
CA THR A 166 -8.58 -18.96 0.86
C THR A 166 -8.99 -18.03 -0.29
N THR A 167 -9.68 -16.93 0.00
CA THR A 167 -10.25 -16.02 -1.01
C THR A 167 -9.28 -14.96 -1.53
N PHE A 168 -8.18 -14.66 -0.84
CA PHE A 168 -7.23 -13.61 -1.23
C PHE A 168 -5.90 -14.17 -1.71
N GLN A 169 -5.77 -14.61 -2.95
CA GLN A 169 -4.47 -15.15 -3.41
C GLN A 169 -3.49 -14.02 -3.78
N CYS A 170 -2.27 -14.06 -3.27
CA CYS A 170 -1.19 -13.17 -3.70
C CYS A 170 -0.65 -13.67 -5.06
N PRO A 171 -0.91 -12.98 -6.18
CA PRO A 171 -0.70 -13.57 -7.51
C PRO A 171 0.74 -13.44 -8.04
N SER A 172 1.62 -12.77 -7.30
CA SER A 172 2.92 -12.29 -7.80
C SER A 172 4.16 -12.87 -7.10
N VAL A 173 4.01 -13.89 -6.26
CA VAL A 173 5.15 -14.53 -5.56
C VAL A 173 5.20 -16.04 -5.88
N PRO A 174 6.11 -16.48 -6.77
CA PRO A 174 6.40 -17.89 -6.95
C PRO A 174 7.00 -18.47 -5.65
N GLY A 175 6.46 -19.58 -5.14
CA GLY A 175 7.00 -20.27 -3.96
C GLY A 175 6.31 -19.96 -2.61
N ALA A 176 5.19 -19.21 -2.60
CA ALA A 176 4.36 -19.12 -1.39
C ALA A 176 3.78 -20.51 -1.05
N PHE A 177 4.29 -21.15 0.00
CA PHE A 177 3.74 -22.40 0.50
C PHE A 177 2.32 -22.17 1.01
N LYS A 178 1.34 -22.78 0.36
CA LYS A 178 -0.03 -22.88 0.85
C LYS A 178 -0.06 -24.05 1.83
N ILE A 179 0.10 -23.80 3.12
CA ILE A 179 -0.30 -24.79 4.13
C ILE A 179 -1.81 -24.62 4.31
N SER A 180 -2.59 -25.38 3.54
CA SER A 180 -3.99 -25.63 3.90
C SER A 180 -3.97 -26.39 5.22
N GLY A 181 -4.47 -25.76 6.29
CA GLY A 181 -4.73 -26.48 7.53
C GLY A 181 -5.63 -27.66 7.21
N GLY A 182 -5.07 -28.87 7.31
CA GLY A 182 -5.88 -30.08 7.38
C GLY A 182 -6.62 -30.03 8.72
N GLU A 183 -7.94 -30.17 8.66
CA GLU A 183 -8.72 -30.54 9.82
C GLU A 183 -8.15 -31.86 10.35
N THR A 184 -7.71 -31.85 11.62
CA THR A 184 -7.41 -33.05 12.40
C THR A 184 -8.68 -33.75 12.84
#